data_AF-A0AAW9H1T0-F1
#
_entry.id   AF-A0AAW9H1T0-F1
#
_cell.length_a   1.000
_cell.length_b   1.000
_cell.length_c   1.000
_cell.angle_alpha   90.00
_cell.angle_beta   90.00
_cell.angle_gamma   90.00
#
_symmetry.space_group_name_H-M   'P 1'
#
loop_
_entity.id
_entity.type
_entity.pdbx_description
1 polymer ?
#
loop_
_entity_poly.entity_id
_entity_poly.type
_entity_poly.pdbx_seq_one_letter_code
_entity_poly.pdbx_strand_id
1 'polypeptide(L)'
;MKKKFAFPLLLSLTTIFSAYAYSETSSLNDKEGPPVKFAETAFAQLDVSNSVLSASETGEAPAQNGALRAPAPPLSRLAIYAVGSSNCNWEYMTTVGQFSTTCDHGGAQLRVAVQEIGYGGNAIAWMNSGQLANSKNYQNDSICVVGTSYVFPCPVGGTVVGWMKYYNLDGSQNGIFKFQDTSINAPWNTLYTQISIQ
;
A
#
# COMPACT_ATOMS: atom_id res chain seq x y z
N MET A 1 4.67 82.41 -34.11
CA MET A 1 5.32 82.78 -32.82
C MET A 1 5.00 81.73 -31.77
N LYS A 2 6.02 81.03 -31.26
CA LYS A 2 6.21 80.52 -29.88
C LYS A 2 7.41 79.56 -29.90
N LYS A 3 8.53 80.02 -29.33
CA LYS A 3 9.79 79.28 -29.18
C LYS A 3 9.67 78.33 -28.00
N LYS A 4 10.10 77.08 -28.14
CA LYS A 4 10.21 76.13 -27.03
C LYS A 4 11.69 75.97 -26.66
N PHE A 5 11.97 76.15 -25.38
CA PHE A 5 13.27 75.97 -24.74
C PHE A 5 13.58 74.48 -24.59
N ALA A 6 14.86 74.15 -24.78
CA ALA A 6 15.49 72.87 -24.47
C ALA A 6 16.25 72.96 -23.14
N PHE A 7 16.41 71.84 -22.41
CA PHE A 7 17.64 71.43 -21.71
C PHE A 7 17.53 69.93 -21.28
N PRO A 8 18.65 69.19 -21.11
CA PRO A 8 18.73 67.76 -21.40
C PRO A 8 19.06 66.82 -20.21
N LEU A 9 19.05 65.52 -20.53
CA LEU A 9 19.86 64.38 -20.05
C LEU A 9 19.98 64.11 -18.53
N LEU A 10 19.55 62.91 -18.11
CA LEU A 10 20.41 62.01 -17.32
C LEU A 10 19.93 60.55 -17.40
N LEU A 11 20.94 59.69 -17.41
CA LEU A 11 20.99 58.28 -17.80
C LEU A 11 20.93 57.40 -16.54
N SER A 12 20.13 56.33 -16.51
CA SER A 12 20.58 55.03 -15.99
C SER A 12 19.55 53.94 -16.30
N LEU A 13 20.02 52.91 -17.01
CA LEU A 13 19.29 51.72 -17.38
C LEU A 13 19.87 50.58 -16.53
N THR A 14 19.08 49.98 -15.65
CA THR A 14 19.47 48.74 -14.96
C THR A 14 18.37 47.69 -15.14
N THR A 15 18.65 46.74 -16.02
CA THR A 15 17.90 45.51 -16.23
C THR A 15 18.39 44.46 -15.22
N ILE A 16 17.48 43.94 -14.38
CA ILE A 16 17.76 42.76 -13.56
C ILE A 16 17.19 41.54 -14.29
N PHE A 17 18.06 40.82 -15.00
CA PHE A 17 17.84 39.42 -15.33
C PHE A 17 18.47 38.59 -14.21
N SER A 18 17.67 37.78 -13.51
CA SER A 18 18.19 36.74 -12.63
C SER A 18 17.85 35.39 -13.25
N ALA A 19 18.81 34.87 -14.02
CA ALA A 19 18.89 33.46 -14.33
C ALA A 19 19.70 32.80 -13.22
N TYR A 20 19.10 31.86 -12.49
CA TYR A 20 19.84 30.84 -11.77
C TYR A 20 19.48 29.49 -12.37
N ALA A 21 20.11 29.23 -13.52
CA ALA A 21 20.45 27.87 -13.90
C ALA A 21 21.89 27.65 -13.41
N TYR A 22 22.05 26.83 -12.39
CA TYR A 22 23.34 26.17 -12.13
C TYR A 22 23.17 24.69 -12.44
N SER A 23 23.85 24.28 -13.51
CA SER A 23 24.22 22.90 -13.79
C SER A 23 25.74 22.84 -13.67
N GLU A 24 26.26 22.14 -12.67
CA GLU A 24 27.63 21.59 -12.71
C GLU A 24 27.59 20.11 -12.34
N THR A 25 27.79 19.28 -13.36
CA THR A 25 28.51 18.01 -13.29
C THR A 25 29.97 18.33 -12.93
N SER A 26 30.76 17.62 -12.14
CA SER A 26 30.77 16.23 -11.72
C SER A 26 31.92 16.08 -10.71
N SER A 27 31.75 15.28 -9.67
CA SER A 27 32.86 14.47 -9.15
C SER A 27 32.33 13.06 -8.89
N LEU A 28 33.00 12.09 -9.52
CA LEU A 28 32.72 10.68 -9.43
C LEU A 28 33.19 10.16 -8.06
N ASN A 29 32.40 9.23 -7.51
CA ASN A 29 32.59 8.42 -6.30
C ASN A 29 31.99 9.00 -5.02
N ASP A 30 30.68 8.79 -4.82
CA ASP A 30 30.19 7.70 -3.97
C ASP A 30 28.67 7.54 -4.14
N LYS A 31 28.22 6.28 -4.15
CA LYS A 31 26.88 5.87 -4.57
C LYS A 31 25.90 5.90 -3.39
N GLU A 32 25.06 6.92 -3.35
CA GLU A 32 23.59 6.84 -3.16
C GLU A 32 23.07 8.27 -3.06
N GLY A 33 22.25 8.69 -4.03
CA GLY A 33 21.52 9.95 -3.91
C GLY A 33 20.59 9.91 -2.69
N PRO A 34 20.25 11.06 -2.10
CA PRO A 34 19.27 11.10 -1.01
C PRO A 34 17.98 10.42 -1.47
N PRO A 35 17.33 9.59 -0.63
CA PRO A 35 16.15 8.86 -1.02
C PRO A 35 15.07 9.85 -1.47
N VAL A 36 14.49 9.59 -2.63
CA VAL A 36 13.26 10.22 -3.10
C VAL A 36 12.19 10.02 -2.02
N LYS A 37 11.87 11.07 -1.27
CA LYS A 37 10.70 11.08 -0.38
C LYS A 37 9.46 11.00 -1.26
N PHE A 38 8.90 9.80 -1.42
CA PHE A 38 7.51 9.63 -1.81
C PHE A 38 6.64 10.11 -0.65
N ALA A 39 6.35 11.41 -0.61
CA ALA A 39 5.35 11.96 0.30
C ALA A 39 3.94 11.72 -0.28
N GLU A 40 3.59 10.45 -0.45
CA GLU A 40 2.21 10.05 -0.19
C GLU A 40 2.10 10.08 1.34
N THR A 41 1.15 10.82 1.91
CA THR A 41 1.02 10.96 3.36
C THR A 41 1.00 9.56 3.99
N ALA A 42 2.07 9.21 4.71
CA ALA A 42 2.23 7.88 5.25
C ALA A 42 1.11 7.64 6.29
N PHE A 43 0.25 6.66 6.03
CA PHE A 43 -0.72 6.20 7.03
C PHE A 43 0.02 5.38 8.10
N ALA A 44 -0.58 5.23 9.29
CA ALA A 44 0.03 4.45 10.36
C ALA A 44 0.36 3.02 9.89
N GLN A 45 1.47 2.45 10.36
CA GLN A 45 1.83 1.07 10.05
C GLN A 45 0.82 0.10 10.70
N LEU A 46 0.52 -0.98 10.01
CA LEU A 46 -0.37 -2.04 10.48
C LEU A 46 0.30 -2.85 11.60
N ASP A 47 -0.43 -3.13 12.69
CA ASP A 47 0.02 -4.00 13.78
C ASP A 47 -0.34 -5.47 13.50
N VAL A 48 0.65 -6.33 13.63
CA VAL A 48 0.61 -7.76 13.33
C VAL A 48 -0.11 -8.54 14.45
N SER A 49 -0.21 -7.96 15.66
CA SER A 49 -0.61 -8.69 16.87
C SER A 49 -2.11 -8.60 17.19
N ASN A 50 -2.84 -7.72 16.51
CA ASN A 50 -4.18 -7.29 16.94
C ASN A 50 -5.34 -7.91 16.15
N SER A 51 -5.10 -8.85 15.25
CA SER A 51 -6.16 -9.53 14.49
C SER A 51 -6.27 -11.01 14.85
N VAL A 52 -7.51 -11.51 14.89
CA VAL A 52 -7.78 -12.95 14.98
C VAL A 52 -7.27 -13.73 13.76
N LEU A 53 -6.95 -13.03 12.66
CA LEU A 53 -6.39 -13.61 11.43
C LEU A 53 -4.87 -13.83 11.50
N SER A 54 -4.22 -13.39 12.57
CA SER A 54 -2.78 -13.61 12.82
C SER A 54 -2.49 -15.04 13.30
N ALA A 55 -3.51 -15.81 13.68
CA ALA A 55 -3.41 -17.24 13.99
C ALA A 55 -4.32 -18.04 13.05
N SER A 56 -3.84 -19.19 12.55
CA SER A 56 -4.76 -20.26 12.17
C SER A 56 -4.87 -21.18 13.36
N GLU A 57 -6.04 -21.23 13.99
CA GLU A 57 -6.49 -22.53 14.46
C GLU A 57 -6.62 -23.42 13.20
N THR A 58 -6.14 -24.66 13.29
CA THR A 58 -6.16 -25.72 12.26
C THR A 58 -5.17 -25.67 11.07
N GLY A 59 -4.09 -24.89 11.12
CA GLY A 59 -3.02 -24.98 10.11
C GLY A 59 -1.84 -25.82 10.58
N GLU A 60 -1.66 -27.02 10.04
CA GLU A 60 -0.50 -27.88 10.31
C GLU A 60 0.78 -27.12 9.91
N ALA A 61 1.62 -26.81 10.91
CA ALA A 61 2.86 -26.08 10.68
C ALA A 61 3.79 -26.93 9.77
N PRO A 62 4.41 -26.36 8.72
CA PRO A 62 5.38 -27.10 7.95
C PRO A 62 6.57 -27.44 8.85
N ALA A 63 6.84 -28.74 8.99
CA ALA A 63 7.96 -29.25 9.75
C ALA A 63 9.27 -28.63 9.23
N GLN A 64 9.99 -27.96 10.12
CA GLN A 64 11.32 -27.41 9.86
C GLN A 64 12.33 -28.56 9.78
N ASN A 65 12.34 -29.28 8.66
CA ASN A 65 13.39 -30.22 8.33
C ASN A 65 14.05 -29.76 7.05
N GLY A 66 15.35 -29.47 7.11
CA GLY A 66 16.12 -28.98 5.97
C GLY A 66 16.16 -30.03 4.86
N ALA A 67 15.23 -29.97 3.90
CA ALA A 67 15.28 -30.64 2.61
C ALA A 67 14.09 -30.22 1.73
N LEU A 68 14.39 -29.83 0.49
CA LEU A 68 13.48 -29.56 -0.63
C LEU A 68 12.50 -28.38 -0.41
N ARG A 69 12.54 -27.40 -1.34
CA ARG A 69 11.51 -26.36 -1.40
C ARG A 69 10.17 -27.04 -1.65
N ALA A 70 9.29 -27.04 -0.65
CA ALA A 70 7.92 -27.50 -0.83
C ALA A 70 7.26 -26.71 -1.98
N PRO A 71 6.39 -27.33 -2.79
CA PRO A 71 5.63 -26.62 -3.81
C PRO A 71 4.88 -25.43 -3.20
N ALA A 72 4.82 -24.32 -3.93
CA ALA A 72 4.02 -23.17 -3.51
C ALA A 72 2.54 -23.59 -3.37
N PRO A 73 1.88 -23.37 -2.21
CA PRO A 73 0.49 -23.77 -2.03
C PRO A 73 -0.46 -22.98 -2.94
N PRO A 74 -1.58 -23.58 -3.39
CA PRO A 74 -2.62 -22.84 -4.09
C PRO A 74 -3.26 -21.79 -3.18
N LEU A 75 -3.89 -20.77 -3.79
CA LEU A 75 -4.65 -19.77 -3.08
C LEU A 75 -5.74 -20.44 -2.23
N SER A 76 -5.70 -20.24 -0.91
CA SER A 76 -6.53 -20.96 0.05
C SER A 76 -7.38 -20.05 0.93
N ARG A 77 -6.98 -18.78 1.11
CA ARG A 77 -7.78 -17.81 1.87
C ARG A 77 -7.56 -16.39 1.38
N LEU A 78 -8.66 -15.65 1.29
CA LEU A 78 -8.68 -14.19 1.21
C LEU A 78 -9.51 -13.67 2.37
N ALA A 79 -8.98 -12.70 3.10
CA ALA A 79 -9.69 -12.04 4.19
C ALA A 79 -9.35 -10.56 4.21
N ILE A 80 -10.33 -9.72 4.52
CA ILE A 80 -10.03 -8.36 4.96
C ILE A 80 -9.38 -8.48 6.34
N TYR A 81 -8.16 -7.95 6.47
CA TYR A 81 -7.42 -8.01 7.73
C TYR A 81 -7.73 -6.80 8.61
N ALA A 82 -7.71 -5.61 8.01
CA ALA A 82 -8.03 -4.37 8.69
C ALA A 82 -8.48 -3.29 7.69
N VAL A 83 -9.25 -2.32 8.20
CA VAL A 83 -9.58 -1.08 7.49
C VAL A 83 -8.98 0.07 8.29
N GLY A 84 -8.34 1.01 7.59
CA GLY A 84 -7.57 2.10 8.17
C GLY A 84 -8.07 3.45 7.70
N SER A 85 -8.40 4.40 8.57
CA SER A 85 -8.70 5.76 8.13
C SER A 85 -8.17 6.86 9.04
N SER A 86 -8.20 8.11 8.56
CA SER A 86 -7.89 9.27 9.41
C SER A 86 -8.87 9.43 10.59
N ASN A 87 -10.09 8.90 10.47
CA ASN A 87 -11.13 8.99 11.50
C ASN A 87 -11.05 7.84 12.53
N CYS A 88 -10.62 6.62 12.13
CA CYS A 88 -10.59 5.46 13.04
C CYS A 88 -9.24 4.73 13.13
N ASN A 89 -8.12 5.27 12.62
CA ASN A 89 -6.87 4.49 12.52
C ASN A 89 -7.16 3.08 11.94
N TRP A 90 -6.38 2.06 12.28
CA TRP A 90 -6.67 0.68 11.91
C TRP A 90 -7.72 0.04 12.82
N GLU A 91 -8.84 -0.37 12.24
CA GLU A 91 -9.80 -1.33 12.79
C GLU A 91 -9.47 -2.73 12.26
N TYR A 92 -9.08 -3.63 13.15
CA TYR A 92 -8.78 -5.02 12.82
C TYR A 92 -10.06 -5.86 12.79
N MET A 93 -10.16 -6.77 11.82
CA MET A 93 -11.27 -7.71 11.80
C MET A 93 -11.16 -8.65 13.01
N THR A 94 -12.27 -8.81 13.72
CA THR A 94 -12.36 -9.61 14.95
C THR A 94 -12.96 -11.00 14.70
N THR A 95 -13.47 -11.25 13.49
CA THR A 95 -13.98 -12.56 13.07
C THR A 95 -13.70 -12.76 11.58
N VAL A 96 -13.37 -14.00 11.20
CA VAL A 96 -13.23 -14.38 9.79
C VAL A 96 -14.57 -14.15 9.07
N GLY A 97 -14.57 -13.36 8.01
CA GLY A 97 -15.79 -13.06 7.26
C GLY A 97 -16.63 -11.94 7.86
N GLN A 98 -16.08 -11.11 8.76
CA GLN A 98 -16.71 -9.85 9.17
C GLN A 98 -17.10 -9.02 7.93
N PHE A 99 -18.39 -8.72 7.80
CA PHE A 99 -18.95 -8.07 6.60
C PHE A 99 -19.04 -6.55 6.71
N SER A 100 -18.78 -5.97 7.88
CA SER A 100 -18.81 -4.52 8.10
C SER A 100 -17.77 -4.08 9.12
N THR A 101 -17.22 -2.89 8.93
CA THR A 101 -16.52 -2.15 9.99
C THR A 101 -17.53 -1.65 11.03
N THR A 102 -17.04 -1.30 12.22
CA THR A 102 -17.81 -0.74 13.33
C THR A 102 -17.57 0.76 13.46
N CYS A 103 -16.35 1.20 13.15
CA CYS A 103 -16.01 2.61 13.11
C CYS A 103 -16.51 3.31 11.84
N ASP A 104 -16.67 4.62 11.96
CA ASP A 104 -16.68 5.56 10.84
C ASP A 104 -15.26 5.74 10.29
N HIS A 105 -15.04 5.24 9.07
CA HIS A 105 -13.76 5.25 8.36
C HIS A 105 -13.67 6.40 7.35
N GLY A 106 -14.41 7.50 7.53
CA GLY A 106 -14.25 8.71 6.74
C GLY A 106 -12.89 9.40 6.88
N GLY A 107 -12.80 10.61 6.32
CA GLY A 107 -11.63 11.49 6.43
C GLY A 107 -10.77 11.54 5.17
N ALA A 108 -9.58 12.12 5.30
CA ALA A 108 -8.69 12.36 4.16
C ALA A 108 -8.02 11.08 3.65
N GLN A 109 -7.78 10.12 4.55
CA GLN A 109 -7.12 8.86 4.23
C GLN A 109 -8.03 7.67 4.46
N LEU A 110 -8.05 6.74 3.51
CA LEU A 110 -8.69 5.42 3.66
C LEU A 110 -7.79 4.32 3.10
N ARG A 111 -7.60 3.26 3.87
CA ARG A 111 -6.74 2.11 3.57
C ARG A 111 -7.49 0.82 3.85
N VAL A 112 -7.21 -0.21 3.07
CA VAL A 112 -7.63 -1.58 3.38
C VAL A 112 -6.44 -2.50 3.26
N ALA A 113 -6.27 -3.37 4.26
CA ALA A 113 -5.30 -4.45 4.24
C ALA A 113 -6.03 -5.77 3.97
N VAL A 114 -5.59 -6.49 2.95
CA VAL A 114 -6.12 -7.80 2.57
C VAL A 114 -5.09 -8.87 2.85
N GLN A 115 -5.46 -9.87 3.64
CA GLN A 115 -4.64 -11.06 3.86
C GLN A 115 -4.93 -12.08 2.75
N GLU A 116 -3.89 -12.42 2.00
CA GLU A 116 -3.88 -13.52 1.04
C GLU A 116 -3.00 -14.65 1.58
N ILE A 117 -3.57 -15.85 1.73
CA ILE A 117 -2.83 -17.08 2.05
C ILE A 117 -2.89 -18.03 0.85
N GLY A 118 -1.73 -18.55 0.48
CA GLY A 118 -1.51 -19.25 -0.79
C GLY A 118 -1.18 -18.29 -1.92
N TYR A 119 -0.88 -18.85 -3.09
CA TYR A 119 -0.35 -18.08 -4.22
C TYR A 119 -1.46 -17.69 -5.21
N GLY A 120 -1.86 -16.42 -5.16
CA GLY A 120 -2.71 -15.77 -6.16
C GLY A 120 -1.92 -15.25 -7.36
N GLY A 121 -2.61 -14.95 -8.45
CA GLY A 121 -2.00 -14.45 -9.69
C GLY A 121 -2.88 -13.53 -10.53
N ASN A 122 -4.11 -13.26 -10.10
CA ASN A 122 -5.04 -12.37 -10.77
C ASN A 122 -5.86 -11.58 -9.75
N ALA A 123 -5.15 -10.76 -8.97
CA ALA A 123 -5.72 -9.87 -7.97
C ALA A 123 -6.56 -8.77 -8.63
N ILE A 124 -7.83 -8.67 -8.25
CA ILE A 124 -8.72 -7.59 -8.68
C ILE A 124 -9.43 -7.02 -7.45
N ALA A 125 -9.44 -5.70 -7.34
CA ALA A 125 -10.08 -4.98 -6.26
C ALA A 125 -11.09 -3.96 -6.78
N TRP A 126 -12.12 -3.70 -5.99
CA TRP A 126 -13.13 -2.70 -6.28
C TRP A 126 -13.41 -1.87 -5.03
N MET A 127 -13.73 -0.60 -5.26
CA MET A 127 -14.37 0.25 -4.27
C MET A 127 -15.70 0.72 -4.84
N ASN A 128 -16.78 0.44 -4.13
CA ASN A 128 -18.14 0.62 -4.61
C ASN A 128 -18.37 -0.14 -5.93
N SER A 129 -18.78 0.56 -7.00
CA SER A 129 -18.98 -0.02 -8.34
C SER A 129 -17.74 0.10 -9.24
N GLY A 130 -16.68 0.77 -8.79
CA GLY A 130 -15.48 1.04 -9.58
C GLY A 130 -14.38 0.01 -9.34
N GLN A 131 -13.89 -0.63 -10.41
CA GLN A 131 -12.67 -1.42 -10.33
C GLN A 131 -11.48 -0.50 -10.07
N LEU A 132 -10.64 -0.87 -9.11
CA LEU A 132 -9.44 -0.13 -8.77
C LEU A 132 -8.33 -0.46 -9.79
N ALA A 133 -7.57 0.56 -10.18
CA ALA A 133 -6.34 0.36 -10.94
C ALA A 133 -5.32 -0.41 -10.09
N ASN A 134 -4.42 -1.17 -10.73
CA ASN A 134 -3.38 -1.93 -10.03
C ASN A 134 -2.49 -1.05 -9.14
N SER A 135 -2.29 0.22 -9.50
CA SER A 135 -1.53 1.19 -8.70
C SER A 135 -2.19 1.55 -7.36
N LYS A 136 -3.46 1.18 -7.14
CA LYS A 136 -4.10 1.33 -5.83
C LYS A 136 -3.62 0.31 -4.82
N ASN A 137 -3.12 -0.85 -5.26
CA ASN A 137 -2.28 -1.69 -4.40
C ASN A 137 -0.88 -1.06 -4.35
N TYR A 138 -0.56 -0.39 -3.25
CA TYR A 138 0.65 0.41 -3.13
C TYR A 138 1.77 -0.28 -2.34
N GLN A 139 1.45 -1.36 -1.62
CA GLN A 139 2.41 -2.13 -0.82
C GLN A 139 1.95 -3.57 -0.69
N ASN A 140 2.92 -4.49 -0.65
CA ASN A 140 2.68 -5.89 -0.29
C ASN A 140 3.75 -6.35 0.71
N ASP A 141 3.34 -6.84 1.88
CA ASP A 141 4.25 -7.49 2.82
C ASP A 141 4.11 -9.00 2.67
N SER A 142 5.23 -9.72 2.65
CA SER A 142 5.18 -11.19 2.66
C SER A 142 4.72 -11.72 4.02
N ILE A 143 3.89 -12.75 3.98
CA ILE A 143 3.42 -13.49 5.16
C ILE A 143 4.20 -14.80 5.24
N CYS A 144 4.71 -15.10 6.42
CA CYS A 144 5.40 -16.35 6.75
C CYS A 144 4.72 -17.07 7.91
N VAL A 145 4.92 -18.38 8.00
CA VAL A 145 4.49 -19.17 9.15
C VAL A 145 5.65 -19.30 10.13
N VAL A 146 5.43 -18.90 11.38
CA VAL A 146 6.36 -19.12 12.50
C VAL A 146 5.59 -19.86 13.59
N GLY A 147 5.94 -21.13 13.83
CA GLY A 147 5.12 -22.01 14.67
C GLY A 147 3.74 -22.22 14.03
N THR A 148 2.67 -21.85 14.75
CA THR A 148 1.27 -21.94 14.28
C THR A 148 0.70 -20.59 13.83
N SER A 149 1.52 -19.53 13.84
CA SER A 149 1.07 -18.16 13.60
C SER A 149 1.53 -17.63 12.24
N TYR A 150 0.71 -16.79 11.64
CA TYR A 150 1.09 -15.98 10.49
C TYR A 150 1.81 -14.72 10.98
N VAL A 151 2.99 -14.47 10.43
CA VAL A 151 3.82 -13.30 10.75
C VAL A 151 4.08 -12.52 9.47
N PHE A 152 3.90 -11.21 9.53
CA PHE A 152 4.25 -10.27 8.47
C PHE A 152 4.79 -8.97 9.10
N PRO A 153 5.77 -8.27 8.48
CA PRO A 153 6.52 -8.72 7.32
C PRO A 153 7.33 -9.99 7.65
N CYS A 154 7.50 -10.86 6.66
CA CYS A 154 8.20 -12.11 6.85
C CYS A 154 9.64 -11.88 7.36
N PRO A 155 10.10 -12.59 8.40
CA PRO A 155 11.48 -12.53 8.85
C PRO A 155 12.45 -13.11 7.80
N VAL A 156 13.70 -12.67 7.86
CA VAL A 156 14.76 -13.18 6.98
C VAL A 156 14.88 -14.71 7.14
N GLY A 157 14.86 -15.42 6.00
CA GLY A 157 14.92 -16.88 5.97
C GLY A 157 13.56 -17.58 6.18
N GLY A 158 12.47 -16.84 6.38
CA GLY A 158 11.13 -17.41 6.49
C GLY A 158 10.61 -17.96 5.16
N THR A 159 9.74 -18.97 5.24
CA THR A 159 9.02 -19.49 4.08
C THR A 159 7.77 -18.68 3.84
N VAL A 160 7.73 -17.96 2.72
CA VAL A 160 6.56 -17.16 2.32
C VAL A 160 5.40 -18.09 1.99
N VAL A 161 4.24 -17.82 2.57
CA VAL A 161 3.00 -18.56 2.37
C VAL A 161 1.87 -17.68 1.85
N GLY A 162 2.11 -16.39 1.67
CA GLY A 162 1.07 -15.42 1.32
C GLY A 162 1.57 -13.99 1.36
N TRP A 163 0.62 -13.04 1.23
CA TRP A 163 0.89 -11.60 1.21
C TRP A 163 -0.19 -10.80 1.95
N MET A 164 0.23 -9.77 2.66
CA MET A 164 -0.63 -8.67 3.09
C MET A 164 -0.63 -7.61 2.00
N LYS A 165 -1.74 -7.40 1.31
CA LYS A 165 -1.88 -6.43 0.21
C LYS A 165 -2.55 -5.16 0.72
N TYR A 166 -1.96 -4.00 0.46
CA TYR A 166 -2.46 -2.73 0.97
C TYR A 166 -3.03 -1.87 -0.15
N TYR A 167 -4.29 -1.47 0.01
CA TYR A 167 -5.02 -0.65 -0.95
C TYR A 167 -5.17 0.80 -0.47
N ASN A 168 -4.83 1.76 -1.31
CA ASN A 168 -5.13 3.18 -1.11
C ASN A 168 -6.51 3.50 -1.71
N LEU A 169 -7.45 3.89 -0.84
CA LEU A 169 -8.83 4.24 -1.19
C LEU A 169 -9.16 5.73 -0.94
N ASP A 170 -8.14 6.58 -0.89
CA ASP A 170 -8.27 8.03 -0.71
C ASP A 170 -9.29 8.63 -1.68
N GLY A 171 -10.10 9.54 -1.16
CA GLY A 171 -11.26 10.11 -1.86
C GLY A 171 -12.57 9.36 -1.65
N SER A 172 -12.56 8.19 -1.02
CA SER A 172 -13.76 7.51 -0.52
C SER A 172 -13.95 7.78 0.97
N GLN A 173 -15.20 7.95 1.41
CA GLN A 173 -15.52 8.14 2.84
C GLN A 173 -16.06 6.88 3.50
N ASN A 174 -16.74 6.03 2.72
CA ASN A 174 -17.35 4.78 3.14
C ASN A 174 -17.70 3.96 1.88
N GLY A 175 -18.28 2.79 2.07
CA GLY A 175 -18.85 1.99 0.98
C GLY A 175 -18.35 0.55 0.97
N ILE A 176 -18.47 -0.13 -0.18
CA ILE A 176 -18.16 -1.56 -0.26
C ILE A 176 -16.81 -1.75 -0.92
N PHE A 177 -15.83 -2.24 -0.15
CA PHE A 177 -14.58 -2.75 -0.70
C PHE A 177 -14.73 -4.23 -1.03
N LYS A 178 -14.22 -4.63 -2.20
CA LYS A 178 -14.27 -6.02 -2.69
C LYS A 178 -12.90 -6.42 -3.18
N PHE A 179 -12.54 -7.67 -2.95
CA PHE A 179 -11.28 -8.24 -3.43
C PHE A 179 -11.49 -9.65 -3.94
N GLN A 180 -10.83 -9.97 -5.04
CA GLN A 180 -10.81 -11.29 -5.66
C GLN A 180 -9.36 -11.61 -6.05
N ASP A 181 -8.99 -12.88 -5.96
CA ASP A 181 -7.78 -13.39 -6.58
C ASP A 181 -8.01 -14.81 -7.10
N THR A 182 -7.27 -15.21 -8.12
CA THR A 182 -7.29 -16.54 -8.72
C THR A 182 -5.95 -17.23 -8.46
N SER A 183 -6.00 -18.46 -7.95
CA SER A 183 -4.81 -19.27 -7.70
C SER A 183 -3.97 -19.46 -8.97
N ILE A 184 -2.65 -19.31 -8.87
CA ILE A 184 -1.72 -19.68 -9.96
C ILE A 184 -1.49 -21.20 -10.04
N ASN A 185 -1.74 -21.89 -8.94
CA ASN A 185 -1.57 -23.33 -8.82
C ASN A 185 -2.92 -24.04 -8.88
N ALA A 186 -2.92 -25.30 -9.33
CA ALA A 186 -4.11 -26.14 -9.33
C ALA A 186 -4.80 -26.13 -7.94
N PRO A 187 -6.14 -26.01 -7.88
CA PRO A 187 -7.11 -26.15 -8.98
C PRO A 187 -7.46 -24.84 -9.70
N TRP A 188 -6.65 -23.77 -9.60
CA TRP A 188 -6.94 -22.46 -10.20
C TRP A 188 -8.26 -21.85 -9.72
N ASN A 189 -8.60 -22.10 -8.45
CA ASN A 189 -9.79 -21.54 -7.83
C ASN A 189 -9.68 -20.03 -7.72
N THR A 190 -10.80 -19.36 -7.94
CA THR A 190 -10.98 -17.93 -7.66
C THR A 190 -11.65 -17.79 -6.30
N LEU A 191 -11.01 -17.05 -5.39
CA LEU A 191 -11.57 -16.69 -4.10
C LEU A 191 -11.99 -15.22 -4.09
N TYR A 192 -12.91 -14.88 -3.18
CA TYR A 192 -13.45 -13.54 -3.04
C TYR A 192 -13.64 -13.18 -1.56
N THR A 193 -13.50 -11.89 -1.24
CA THR A 193 -13.86 -11.31 0.05
C THR A 193 -14.38 -9.88 -0.12
N GLN A 194 -15.16 -9.39 0.84
CA GLN A 194 -15.68 -8.02 0.82
C GLN A 194 -15.93 -7.50 2.22
N ILE A 195 -16.00 -6.18 2.34
CA ILE A 195 -16.42 -5.51 3.56
C ILE A 195 -17.20 -4.23 3.25
N SER A 196 -18.24 -3.97 4.05
CA SER A 196 -18.91 -2.67 4.14
C SER A 196 -18.13 -1.77 5.11
N ILE A 197 -17.50 -0.75 4.57
CA ILE A 197 -16.82 0.30 5.32
C ILE A 197 -17.88 1.34 5.69
N GLN A 198 -18.07 1.57 6.99
CA GLN A 198 -18.97 2.60 7.53
C GLN A 198 -18.29 3.96 7.52
#